data_AF-A0A7D5E0F9-F1
#
_entry.id   AF-A0A7D5E0F9-F1
#
_cell.length_a   1.000
_cell.length_b   1.000
_cell.length_c   1.000
_cell.angle_alpha   90.00
_cell.angle_beta   90.00
_cell.angle_gamma   90.00
#
_symmetry.space_group_name_H-M   'P 1'
#
loop_
_entity.id
_entity.type
_entity.pdbx_description
1 polymer ?
#
loop_
_entity_poly.entity_id
_entity_poly.type
_entity_poly.pdbx_seq_one_letter_code
_entity_poly.pdbx_strand_id
1 'polypeptide(L)'
;MSVVPLSDEENYAIFTESYGKSMAGLGRDQQLQVLKRLYKTLDSDAPQHYIYETVEGCDELEVIRAGNSLRIYCRLVMGVPHGNKTYNVLFVFYVHDHDYRAGDLERFDERAEERLVNLTDLSSVDDVDAYLEEHDAKQAEFLKKQIDRA
;
A
#
# COMPACT_ATOMS: atom_id res chain seq x y z
N MET A 1 -25.68 26.29 -0.87
CA MET A 1 -25.17 24.93 -1.14
C MET A 1 -23.66 25.02 -1.11
N SER A 2 -23.02 24.36 -0.14
CA SER A 2 -21.55 24.38 -0.02
C SER A 2 -21.02 23.34 -1.00
N VAL A 3 -20.31 23.77 -2.03
CA VAL A 3 -19.57 22.89 -2.92
C VAL A 3 -18.40 22.39 -2.10
N VAL A 4 -18.44 21.13 -1.65
CA VAL A 4 -17.28 20.49 -1.04
C VAL A 4 -16.24 20.36 -2.16
N PRO A 5 -15.04 20.94 -2.04
CA PRO A 5 -14.01 20.70 -3.02
C PRO A 5 -13.72 19.19 -3.04
N LEU A 6 -13.67 18.60 -4.24
CA LEU A 6 -13.02 17.31 -4.43
C LEU A 6 -11.62 17.47 -3.82
N SER A 7 -11.26 16.61 -2.87
CA SER A 7 -9.92 16.64 -2.31
C SER A 7 -8.98 16.32 -3.46
N ASP A 8 -8.14 17.27 -3.89
CA ASP A 8 -7.13 17.10 -4.95
C ASP A 8 -5.96 16.21 -4.49
N GLU A 9 -6.22 15.27 -3.57
CA GLU A 9 -5.21 14.39 -2.98
C GLU A 9 -4.83 13.29 -3.98
N GLU A 10 -3.55 13.24 -4.35
CA GLU A 10 -3.02 12.23 -5.25
C GLU A 10 -2.54 10.99 -4.48
N ASN A 11 -2.98 9.81 -4.90
CA ASN A 11 -2.56 8.55 -4.29
C ASN A 11 -1.40 7.90 -5.05
N TYR A 12 -0.33 7.63 -4.33
CA TYR A 12 0.86 6.94 -4.82
C TYR A 12 1.10 5.64 -4.06
N ALA A 13 1.70 4.66 -4.73
CA ALA A 13 2.21 3.45 -4.11
C ALA A 13 3.72 3.31 -4.30
N ILE A 14 4.42 2.96 -3.22
CA ILE A 14 5.83 2.56 -3.27
C ILE A 14 5.89 1.06 -3.02
N PHE A 15 6.46 0.33 -3.98
CA PHE A 15 6.57 -1.13 -3.93
C PHE A 15 7.96 -1.55 -3.48
N THR A 16 8.05 -2.27 -2.36
CA THR A 16 9.35 -2.80 -1.93
C THR A 16 9.79 -3.99 -2.78
N GLU A 17 11.07 -4.34 -2.75
CA GLU A 17 11.56 -5.56 -3.42
C GLU A 17 10.86 -6.83 -2.94
N SER A 18 10.45 -6.89 -1.66
CA SER A 18 9.74 -8.05 -1.12
C SER A 18 8.36 -8.20 -1.72
N TYR A 19 7.69 -7.11 -2.05
CA TYR A 19 6.44 -7.16 -2.79
C TYR A 19 6.64 -7.85 -4.13
N GLY A 20 7.66 -7.44 -4.89
CA GLY A 20 8.00 -8.07 -6.17
C GLY A 20 8.25 -9.58 -6.04
N LYS A 21 9.02 -10.00 -5.02
CA LYS A 21 9.29 -11.43 -4.73
C LYS A 21 8.01 -12.19 -4.36
N SER A 22 7.16 -11.61 -3.51
CA SER A 22 5.90 -12.25 -3.10
C SER A 22 4.91 -12.38 -4.26
N MET A 23 4.80 -11.37 -5.11
CA MET A 23 3.97 -11.40 -6.31
C MET A 23 4.42 -12.48 -7.29
N ALA A 24 5.72 -12.66 -7.50
CA ALA A 24 6.26 -13.70 -8.38
C ALA A 24 5.91 -15.13 -7.91
N GLY A 25 5.65 -15.32 -6.62
CA GLY A 25 5.21 -16.60 -6.06
C GLY A 25 3.72 -16.90 -6.24
N LEU A 26 2.92 -15.93 -6.64
CA LEU A 26 1.47 -16.07 -6.84
C LEU A 26 1.12 -16.57 -8.24
N GLY A 27 -0.01 -17.28 -8.36
CA GLY A 27 -0.60 -17.61 -9.66
C GLY A 27 -1.14 -16.37 -10.39
N ARG A 28 -1.31 -16.45 -11.72
CA ARG A 28 -1.76 -15.32 -12.56
C ARG A 28 -3.06 -14.67 -12.06
N ASP A 29 -4.05 -15.48 -11.70
CA ASP A 29 -5.33 -14.95 -11.21
C ASP A 29 -5.20 -14.26 -9.85
N GLN A 30 -4.33 -14.77 -8.98
CA GLN A 30 -4.03 -14.15 -7.68
C GLN A 30 -3.30 -12.82 -7.86
N GLN A 31 -2.29 -12.78 -8.75
CA GLN A 31 -1.61 -11.53 -9.11
C GLN A 31 -2.61 -10.50 -9.65
N LEU A 32 -3.53 -10.92 -10.53
CA LEU A 32 -4.55 -10.03 -11.08
C LEU A 32 -5.50 -9.49 -10.00
N GLN A 33 -5.86 -10.30 -9.00
CA GLN A 33 -6.68 -9.85 -7.86
C GLN A 33 -5.96 -8.79 -7.02
N VAL A 34 -4.66 -8.98 -6.77
CA VAL A 34 -3.83 -7.99 -6.05
C VAL A 34 -3.77 -6.68 -6.84
N LEU A 35 -3.42 -6.75 -8.12
CA LEU A 35 -3.30 -5.56 -8.97
C LEU A 35 -4.61 -4.78 -9.04
N LYS A 36 -5.75 -5.47 -9.24
CA LYS A 36 -7.08 -4.85 -9.23
C LYS A 36 -7.43 -4.21 -7.89
N ARG A 37 -7.03 -4.82 -6.77
CA ARG A 37 -7.27 -4.26 -5.44
C ARG A 37 -6.44 -3.00 -5.23
N LEU A 38 -5.15 -3.04 -5.52
CA LEU A 38 -4.26 -1.88 -5.40
C LEU A 38 -4.71 -0.75 -6.32
N TYR A 39 -5.13 -1.05 -7.56
CA TYR A 39 -5.68 -0.05 -8.47
C TYR A 39 -6.87 0.67 -7.84
N LYS A 40 -7.84 -0.09 -7.32
CA LYS A 40 -9.01 0.50 -6.64
C LYS A 40 -8.65 1.31 -5.40
N THR A 41 -7.61 0.93 -4.65
CA THR A 41 -7.15 1.69 -3.51
C THR A 41 -6.56 3.04 -3.96
N LEU A 42 -5.72 3.05 -4.99
CA LEU A 42 -5.10 4.29 -5.51
C LEU A 42 -6.06 5.16 -6.31
N ASP A 43 -7.09 4.60 -6.91
CA ASP A 43 -8.12 5.32 -7.68
C ASP A 43 -9.27 5.85 -6.78
N SER A 44 -9.12 5.73 -5.45
CA SER A 44 -10.16 6.09 -4.47
C SER A 44 -9.90 7.44 -3.82
N ASP A 45 -10.94 8.25 -3.66
CA ASP A 45 -10.89 9.46 -2.82
C ASP A 45 -10.75 9.15 -1.31
N ALA A 46 -10.97 7.88 -0.93
CA ALA A 46 -10.87 7.41 0.45
C ALA A 46 -10.08 6.08 0.52
N PRO A 47 -8.76 6.09 0.28
CA PRO A 47 -7.93 4.88 0.29
C PRO A 47 -7.93 4.16 1.64
N GLN A 48 -8.11 4.88 2.75
CA GLN A 48 -8.17 4.34 4.11
C GLN A 48 -9.32 3.35 4.33
N HIS A 49 -10.40 3.42 3.54
CA HIS A 49 -11.51 2.45 3.63
C HIS A 49 -11.15 1.07 3.09
N TYR A 50 -10.01 0.92 2.42
CA TYR A 50 -9.50 -0.37 1.98
C TYR A 50 -8.67 -1.08 3.06
N ILE A 51 -8.26 -0.38 4.11
CA ILE A 51 -7.59 -0.98 5.26
C ILE A 51 -8.59 -1.86 6.00
N TYR A 52 -8.29 -3.16 6.03
CA TYR A 52 -9.12 -4.17 6.66
C TYR A 52 -8.82 -4.29 8.15
N GLU A 53 -7.54 -4.31 8.51
CA GLU A 53 -7.08 -4.36 9.91
C GLU A 53 -5.70 -3.72 10.03
N THR A 54 -5.38 -3.29 11.24
CA THR A 54 -4.02 -2.94 11.68
C THR A 54 -3.50 -4.13 12.50
N VAL A 55 -2.25 -4.49 12.32
CA VAL A 55 -1.65 -5.66 12.99
C VAL A 55 -1.41 -5.34 14.46
N GLU A 56 -2.01 -6.13 15.35
CA GLU A 56 -1.79 -5.99 16.80
C GLU A 56 -0.31 -6.21 17.13
N GLY A 57 0.31 -5.26 17.83
CA GLY A 57 1.74 -5.29 18.15
C GLY A 57 2.61 -4.49 17.18
N CYS A 58 2.10 -4.13 16.00
CA CYS A 58 2.78 -3.28 15.02
C CYS A 58 1.82 -2.21 14.48
N ASP A 59 1.71 -1.09 15.18
CA ASP A 59 0.75 -0.01 14.90
C ASP A 59 0.92 0.65 13.52
N GLU A 60 2.06 0.42 12.86
CA GLU A 60 2.36 0.93 11.53
C GLU A 60 2.09 -0.10 10.43
N LEU A 61 1.74 -1.34 10.75
CA LEU A 61 1.43 -2.35 9.75
C LEU A 61 -0.07 -2.49 9.56
N GLU A 62 -0.51 -2.26 8.34
CA GLU A 62 -1.89 -2.34 7.91
C GLU A 62 -2.06 -3.46 6.88
N VAL A 63 -3.29 -3.94 6.74
CA VAL A 63 -3.61 -5.04 5.84
C VAL A 63 -4.78 -4.65 4.94
N ILE A 64 -4.61 -4.87 3.63
CA ILE A 64 -5.67 -4.78 2.62
C ILE A 64 -6.01 -6.18 2.13
N ARG A 65 -7.31 -6.50 2.04
CA ARG A 65 -7.78 -7.79 1.49
C ARG A 65 -7.86 -7.77 -0.04
N ALA A 66 -7.27 -8.77 -0.70
CA ALA A 66 -7.44 -9.00 -2.13
C ALA A 66 -8.09 -10.37 -2.38
N GLY A 67 -9.23 -10.38 -3.07
CA GLY A 67 -10.03 -11.61 -3.19
C GLY A 67 -10.47 -12.16 -1.82
N ASN A 68 -10.56 -13.49 -1.73
CA ASN A 68 -11.00 -14.17 -0.50
C ASN A 68 -9.84 -14.45 0.46
N SER A 69 -8.68 -14.85 -0.08
CA SER A 69 -7.57 -15.35 0.73
C SER A 69 -6.35 -14.44 0.73
N LEU A 70 -6.16 -13.52 -0.22
CA LEU A 70 -4.92 -12.73 -0.24
C LEU A 70 -4.97 -11.57 0.76
N ARG A 71 -3.81 -11.28 1.37
CA ARG A 71 -3.54 -10.16 2.26
C ARG A 71 -2.35 -9.38 1.74
N ILE A 72 -2.54 -8.09 1.56
CA ILE A 72 -1.52 -7.15 1.16
C ILE A 72 -1.13 -6.40 2.42
N TYR A 73 0.12 -6.54 2.84
CA TYR A 73 0.64 -5.84 4.01
C TYR A 73 1.28 -4.54 3.57
N CYS A 74 0.86 -3.46 4.20
CA CYS A 74 1.15 -2.11 3.75
C CYS A 74 1.16 -1.10 4.90
N ARG A 75 1.53 0.14 4.58
CA ARG A 75 1.30 1.32 5.41
C ARG A 75 0.70 2.41 4.53
N LEU A 76 -0.45 2.95 4.90
CA LEU A 76 -1.01 4.14 4.27
C LEU A 76 -0.66 5.38 5.09
N VAL A 77 0.07 6.31 4.49
CA VAL A 77 0.36 7.64 5.05
C VAL A 77 -0.45 8.66 4.27
N MET A 78 -1.36 9.37 4.94
CA MET A 78 -2.25 10.33 4.29
C MET A 78 -1.85 11.78 4.56
N GLY A 79 -2.16 12.66 3.61
CA GLY A 79 -2.06 14.10 3.80
C GLY A 79 -0.63 14.64 3.96
N VAL A 80 0.29 14.18 3.11
CA VAL A 80 1.70 14.59 3.09
C VAL A 80 1.91 15.69 2.02
N PRO A 81 2.79 16.70 2.24
CA PRO A 81 3.43 17.03 3.51
C PRO A 81 2.40 17.60 4.50
N HIS A 82 2.75 17.52 5.80
CA HIS A 82 1.87 17.99 6.88
C HIS A 82 1.49 19.47 6.66
N GLY A 83 0.21 19.72 6.40
CA GLY A 83 -0.35 21.07 6.22
C GLY A 83 -0.80 21.42 4.80
N ASN A 84 -0.23 20.80 3.76
CA ASN A 84 -0.69 20.97 2.37
C ASN A 84 -1.54 19.77 1.89
N LYS A 85 -1.40 18.61 2.55
CA LYS A 85 -2.21 17.40 2.33
C LYS A 85 -2.46 17.09 0.85
N THR A 86 -1.39 17.10 0.05
CA THR A 86 -1.49 16.92 -1.40
C THR A 86 -1.36 15.45 -1.79
N TYR A 87 -0.63 14.66 -0.99
CA TYR A 87 -0.30 13.29 -1.32
C TYR A 87 -0.76 12.30 -0.25
N ASN A 88 -1.25 11.15 -0.72
CA ASN A 88 -1.43 9.94 0.06
C ASN A 88 -0.47 8.87 -0.47
N VAL A 89 0.33 8.27 0.40
CA VAL A 89 1.39 7.32 0.03
C VAL A 89 1.11 5.97 0.67
N LEU A 90 0.92 4.95 -0.17
CA LEU A 90 0.76 3.55 0.22
C LEU A 90 2.08 2.80 0.04
N PHE A 91 2.75 2.47 1.12
CA PHE A 91 3.90 1.56 1.09
C PHE A 91 3.40 0.13 1.05
N VAL A 92 3.79 -0.63 0.03
CA VAL A 92 3.38 -2.02 -0.14
C VAL A 92 4.57 -2.94 0.11
N PHE A 93 4.48 -3.70 1.21
CA PHE A 93 5.60 -4.51 1.71
C PHE A 93 5.63 -5.91 1.10
N TYR A 94 4.52 -6.64 1.17
CA TYR A 94 4.41 -7.99 0.62
C TYR A 94 2.95 -8.44 0.50
N VAL A 95 2.74 -9.50 -0.26
CA VAL A 95 1.45 -10.19 -0.37
C VAL A 95 1.57 -11.61 0.15
N HIS A 96 0.55 -12.05 0.87
CA HIS A 96 0.48 -13.41 1.39
C HIS A 96 -0.89 -14.03 1.12
N ASP A 97 -0.91 -15.32 0.82
CA ASP A 97 -2.15 -16.09 0.74
C ASP A 97 -2.53 -16.57 2.14
N HIS A 98 -3.60 -16.01 2.70
CA HIS A 98 -4.08 -16.26 4.06
C HIS A 98 -4.86 -17.59 4.18
N ASP A 99 -4.56 -18.62 3.39
CA ASP A 99 -5.12 -19.96 3.61
C ASP A 99 -4.50 -20.65 4.87
N TYR A 100 -4.07 -19.88 5.88
CA TYR A 100 -3.18 -20.31 6.95
C TYR A 100 -3.87 -20.66 8.27
N ARG A 101 -3.35 -21.75 8.87
CA ARG A 101 -3.52 -22.14 10.27
C ARG A 101 -2.69 -21.19 11.16
N ALA A 102 -3.20 -20.86 12.34
CA ALA A 102 -2.79 -19.79 13.25
C ALA A 102 -1.34 -19.80 13.82
N GLY A 103 -0.37 -20.51 13.24
CA GLY A 103 0.97 -20.71 13.81
C GLY A 103 2.12 -19.86 13.23
N ASP A 104 1.92 -19.11 12.15
CA ASP A 104 3.00 -18.40 11.42
C ASP A 104 3.05 -16.88 11.65
N LEU A 105 2.12 -16.30 12.44
CA LEU A 105 2.06 -14.87 12.74
C LEU A 105 3.28 -14.38 13.55
N GLU A 106 3.81 -15.22 14.44
CA GLU A 106 4.91 -14.87 15.36
C GLU A 106 6.26 -14.62 14.65
N ARG A 107 6.40 -14.99 13.36
CA ARG A 107 7.60 -14.73 12.54
C ARG A 107 7.51 -13.45 11.70
N PHE A 108 6.36 -12.79 11.67
CA PHE A 108 6.15 -11.62 10.82
C PHE A 108 6.51 -10.30 11.50
N ASP A 109 6.40 -10.23 12.83
CA ASP A 109 6.56 -8.99 13.60
C ASP A 109 7.98 -8.39 13.44
N GLU A 110 9.06 -9.16 13.65
CA GLU A 110 10.43 -8.61 13.57
C GLU A 110 10.82 -8.10 12.17
N ARG A 111 10.40 -8.80 11.10
CA ARG A 111 10.77 -8.42 9.72
C ARG A 111 9.96 -7.26 9.17
N ALA A 112 8.74 -7.09 9.65
CA ALA A 112 7.91 -5.96 9.27
C ALA A 112 8.35 -4.69 10.01
N GLU A 113 8.61 -4.80 11.32
CA GLU A 113 9.10 -3.69 12.15
C GLU A 113 10.44 -3.13 11.66
N GLU A 114 11.42 -3.99 11.35
CA GLU A 114 12.75 -3.55 10.90
C GLU A 114 12.69 -2.77 9.56
N ARG A 115 11.65 -3.00 8.75
CA ARG A 115 11.43 -2.26 7.50
C ARG A 115 10.61 -0.99 7.68
N LEU A 116 9.68 -0.99 8.61
CA LEU A 116 8.85 0.17 8.96
C LEU A 116 9.69 1.30 9.56
N VAL A 117 10.66 0.98 10.41
CA VAL A 117 11.60 1.95 11.02
C VAL A 117 12.43 2.73 9.98
N ASN A 118 12.70 2.14 8.81
CA ASN A 118 13.47 2.79 7.75
C ASN A 118 12.60 3.61 6.76
N LEU A 119 11.28 3.43 6.76
CA LEU A 119 10.38 4.03 5.77
C LEU A 119 9.58 5.22 6.30
N THR A 120 9.45 5.37 7.60
CA THR A 120 8.47 6.29 8.19
C THR A 120 9.13 7.50 8.84
N ASP A 121 9.60 8.44 8.01
CA ASP A 121 9.45 9.86 8.36
C ASP A 121 9.17 10.74 7.13
N LEU A 122 8.16 10.33 6.32
CA LEU A 122 7.57 11.18 5.27
C LEU A 122 7.11 12.53 5.80
N SER A 123 6.79 12.64 7.09
CA SER A 123 6.48 13.90 7.76
C SER A 123 7.64 14.89 7.80
N SER A 124 8.89 14.39 7.71
CA SER A 124 10.12 15.19 7.67
C SER A 124 10.64 15.47 6.26
N VAL A 125 10.00 14.93 5.22
CA VAL A 125 10.44 15.11 3.83
C VAL A 125 10.03 16.50 3.35
N ASP A 126 11.02 17.38 3.17
CA ASP A 126 10.84 18.76 2.69
C ASP A 126 10.32 18.82 1.25
N ASP A 127 10.69 17.82 0.42
CA ASP A 127 10.29 17.71 -0.99
C ASP A 127 9.72 16.32 -1.28
N VAL A 128 8.39 16.22 -1.16
CA VAL A 128 7.67 14.94 -1.33
C VAL A 128 7.73 14.47 -2.78
N ASP A 129 7.75 15.37 -3.75
CA ASP A 129 7.83 15.02 -5.17
C ASP A 129 9.18 14.34 -5.48
N ALA A 130 10.28 14.92 -4.98
CA ALA A 130 11.61 14.33 -5.13
C ALA A 130 11.70 12.94 -4.48
N TYR A 131 11.09 12.77 -3.29
CA TYR A 131 11.02 11.47 -2.62
C TYR A 131 10.21 10.44 -3.42
N LEU A 132 9.06 10.83 -3.95
CA LEU A 132 8.23 9.95 -4.78
C LEU A 132 8.97 9.53 -6.07
N GLU A 133 9.72 10.44 -6.68
CA GLU A 133 10.56 10.14 -7.84
C GLU A 133 11.71 9.18 -7.49
N GLU A 134 12.46 9.44 -6.42
CA GLU A 134 13.57 8.61 -5.95
C GLU A 134 13.13 7.16 -5.66
N HIS A 135 11.93 7.02 -5.09
CA HIS A 135 11.36 5.72 -4.73
C HIS A 135 10.51 5.06 -5.83
N ASP A 136 10.56 5.59 -7.06
CA ASP A 136 9.82 5.07 -8.23
C ASP A 136 8.32 4.88 -7.95
N ALA A 137 7.73 5.84 -7.22
CA ALA A 137 6.34 5.76 -6.77
C ALA A 137 5.36 5.69 -7.96
N LYS A 138 4.33 4.87 -7.81
CA LYS A 138 3.39 4.52 -8.88
C LYS A 138 1.98 4.98 -8.55
N GLN A 139 1.34 5.63 -9.51
CA GLN A 139 -0.08 5.94 -9.44
C GLN A 139 -0.95 4.79 -9.98
N ALA A 140 -2.27 4.92 -9.84
CA ALA A 140 -3.27 3.96 -10.32
C ALA A 140 -3.04 3.54 -11.79
N GLU A 141 -2.61 4.47 -12.65
CA GLU A 141 -2.45 4.19 -14.09
C GLU A 141 -1.30 3.26 -14.44
N PHE A 142 -0.31 3.15 -13.55
CA PHE A 142 0.67 2.09 -13.68
C PHE A 142 0.01 0.71 -13.52
N LEU A 143 -0.83 0.55 -12.50
CA LEU A 143 -1.50 -0.71 -12.19
C LEU A 143 -2.51 -1.08 -13.28
N LYS A 144 -3.26 -0.10 -13.80
CA LYS A 144 -4.17 -0.29 -14.93
C LYS A 144 -3.46 -0.88 -16.14
N LYS A 145 -2.29 -0.34 -16.51
CA LYS A 145 -1.46 -0.89 -17.60
C LYS A 145 -0.99 -2.33 -17.33
N GLN A 146 -0.70 -2.69 -16.07
CA GLN A 146 -0.33 -4.07 -15.74
C GLN A 146 -1.53 -5.01 -15.83
N ILE A 147 -2.71 -4.58 -15.40
CA ILE A 147 -3.97 -5.33 -15.50
C ILE A 147 -4.31 -5.61 -16.96
N ASP A 148 -4.19 -4.61 -17.84
CA ASP A 148 -4.53 -4.74 -19.26
C ASP A 148 -3.59 -5.69 -20.03
N ARG A 149 -2.40 -5.98 -19.47
CA ARG A 149 -1.41 -6.90 -20.03
C ARG A 149 -1.51 -8.32 -19.46
N ALA A 150 -2.20 -8.47 -18.33
CA ALA A 150 -2.33 -9.72 -17.58
C ALA A 150 -3.49 -10.58 -18.08
#